data_AF-A0A6C0LAL6-F1
#
_entry.id   AF-A0A6C0LAL6-F1
#
_cell.length_a   1.000
_cell.length_b   1.000
_cell.length_c   1.000
_cell.angle_alpha   90.00
_cell.angle_beta   90.00
_cell.angle_gamma   90.00
#
_symmetry.space_group_name_H-M   'P 1'
#
loop_
_entity.id
_entity.type
_entity.pdbx_description
1 polymer ?
#
loop_
_entity_poly.entity_id
_entity_poly.type
_entity_poly.pdbx_seq_one_letter_code
_entity_poly.pdbx_strand_id
1 'polypeptide(L)'
;MNSSYILISLILILIIVVVIIIKYIDAGGSVKECFVNIPVTISENILNVADANKVLAGEHIVVDGKNLADIVDNIKKTNRLNRDTLKSGIDIEIYNALRYRPNLQLIIDPYINYYILNNTAPIGNYREGIFVCLSHKVLREEDCIWDIKGKVIAYLFMSDYLFIQALIKGYNLDINDIYLKKITYIDFENTNKIFDYLFTYMVIDSEYMNFICGQRYYINGIKDVDINRIKAYYPFIKENYNTVKYYYSNSKKANIDTSESENKDDSNNNDIYVSSVKSLLPIMSFNIISTVENFITRLEMPGDYLEAVKEDYYTSDKKVVNNMGGKGSGGGYYGCYGNGEIKNKFECDSYYNIDGTPKPYYSLWDKRCAVNEDCPYYKANTNYPNNRGGCINGGFCEFPVGVKRLGFTKYTDTDLNTPLCYNCNDPQDKGKPPKKPDYVFENDFEEREKYKLNTIISLLDYRGL
;
A
#
# COMPACT_ATOMS: atom_id res chain seq x y z
N MET A 1 28.95 -11.68 87.86
CA MET A 1 27.83 -11.70 86.88
C MET A 1 28.34 -12.34 85.60
N ASN A 2 27.61 -13.36 85.14
CA ASN A 2 28.15 -14.51 84.41
C ASN A 2 28.58 -14.21 82.96
N SER A 3 29.87 -14.41 82.67
CA SER A 3 30.46 -14.39 81.33
C SER A 3 29.72 -15.31 80.33
N SER A 4 29.13 -16.40 80.82
CA SER A 4 28.32 -17.33 80.02
C SER A 4 27.04 -16.73 79.45
N TYR A 5 26.42 -15.74 80.12
CA TYR A 5 25.19 -15.10 79.61
C TYR A 5 25.47 -14.11 78.48
N ILE A 6 26.65 -13.47 78.51
CA ILE A 6 27.09 -12.55 77.44
C ILE A 6 27.40 -13.35 76.17
N LEU A 7 28.03 -14.52 76.30
CA LEU A 7 28.34 -15.40 75.17
C LEU A 7 27.06 -15.94 74.51
N ILE A 8 26.09 -16.37 75.31
CA ILE A 8 24.79 -16.87 74.81
C ILE A 8 24.02 -15.74 74.10
N SER A 9 24.04 -14.52 74.66
CA SER A 9 23.38 -13.36 74.05
C SER A 9 24.02 -12.95 72.71
N LEU A 10 25.35 -12.99 72.60
CA LEU A 10 26.08 -12.74 71.36
C LEU A 10 25.77 -13.78 70.27
N ILE A 11 25.69 -15.07 70.64
CA ILE A 11 25.32 -16.15 69.71
C ILE A 11 23.89 -15.95 69.20
N LEU A 12 22.95 -15.57 70.08
CA LEU A 12 21.57 -15.34 69.69
C LEU A 12 21.42 -14.16 68.72
N ILE A 13 22.16 -13.07 68.96
CA ILE A 13 22.20 -11.91 68.06
C ILE A 13 22.77 -12.31 66.70
N LEU A 14 23.82 -13.13 66.67
CA LEU A 14 24.43 -13.59 65.42
C LEU A 14 23.46 -14.46 64.60
N ILE A 15 22.70 -15.34 65.27
CA ILE A 15 21.65 -16.15 64.62
C ILE A 15 20.54 -15.26 64.04
N ILE A 16 20.09 -14.24 64.80
CA ILE A 16 19.06 -13.31 64.33
C ILE A 16 19.55 -12.53 63.11
N VAL A 17 20.81 -12.05 63.11
CA VAL A 17 21.41 -11.35 61.97
C VAL A 17 21.50 -12.26 60.75
N VAL A 18 21.90 -13.52 60.92
CA VAL A 18 21.94 -14.50 59.82
C VAL A 18 20.55 -14.77 59.25
N VAL A 19 19.52 -14.90 60.10
CA VAL A 19 18.13 -15.09 59.64
C VAL A 19 17.60 -13.86 58.91
N ILE A 20 17.96 -12.64 59.34
CA ILE A 20 17.61 -11.40 58.63
C ILE A 20 18.32 -11.33 57.28
N ILE A 21 19.59 -11.71 57.19
CA ILE A 21 20.34 -11.77 55.93
C ILE A 21 19.73 -12.80 54.98
N ILE A 22 19.38 -14.00 55.46
CA ILE A 22 18.72 -15.03 54.64
C ILE A 22 17.36 -14.52 54.13
N LYS A 23 16.55 -13.90 55.00
CA LYS A 23 15.27 -13.30 54.57
C LYS A 23 15.45 -12.13 53.60
N TYR A 24 16.52 -11.35 53.74
CA TYR A 24 16.84 -10.26 52.82
C TYR A 24 17.30 -10.78 51.46
N ILE A 25 18.04 -11.89 51.43
CA ILE A 25 18.42 -12.58 50.20
C ILE A 25 17.19 -13.23 49.53
N ASP A 26 16.30 -13.89 50.28
CA ASP A 26 15.06 -14.47 49.76
C ASP A 26 14.05 -13.40 49.29
N ALA A 27 14.04 -12.22 49.92
CA ALA A 27 13.20 -11.08 49.49
C ALA A 27 13.78 -10.30 48.30
N GLY A 28 15.06 -10.52 47.97
CA GLY A 28 15.83 -9.77 46.97
C GLY A 28 15.92 -10.41 45.59
N GLY A 29 15.05 -11.36 45.25
CA GLY A 29 15.20 -12.12 44.01
C GLY A 29 13.97 -12.88 43.56
N SER A 30 12.81 -12.21 43.42
CA SER A 30 11.90 -12.64 42.36
C SER A 30 12.58 -12.29 41.04
N VAL A 31 13.47 -13.16 40.58
CA VAL A 31 13.76 -13.24 39.16
C VAL A 31 12.45 -13.71 38.56
N LYS A 32 11.60 -12.75 38.18
CA LYS A 32 10.66 -13.02 37.10
C LYS A 32 11.55 -13.51 35.98
N GLU A 33 11.48 -14.81 35.68
CA GLU A 33 11.95 -15.32 34.41
C GLU A 33 11.14 -14.57 33.35
N CYS A 34 11.64 -13.41 32.94
CA CYS A 34 11.23 -12.78 31.71
C CYS A 34 11.76 -13.70 30.63
N PHE A 35 10.98 -14.71 30.25
CA PHE A 35 11.09 -15.32 28.95
C PHE A 35 10.85 -14.20 27.95
N VAL A 36 11.92 -13.52 27.54
CA VAL A 36 11.85 -12.60 26.41
C VAL A 36 11.69 -13.50 25.20
N ASN A 37 10.43 -13.81 24.88
CA ASN A 37 10.06 -14.59 23.71
C ASN A 37 10.16 -13.68 22.47
N ILE A 38 11.40 -13.25 22.18
CA ILE A 38 11.71 -12.41 21.04
C ILE A 38 11.31 -13.21 19.78
N PRO A 39 10.39 -12.71 18.94
CA PRO A 39 9.99 -13.41 17.74
C PRO A 39 11.16 -13.50 16.75
N VAL A 40 11.25 -14.64 16.06
CA VAL A 40 12.13 -14.77 14.90
C VAL A 40 11.38 -14.26 13.68
N THR A 41 11.92 -13.23 13.03
CA THR A 41 11.26 -12.56 11.91
C THR A 41 11.83 -13.05 10.58
N ILE A 42 10.96 -13.49 9.67
CA ILE A 42 11.31 -13.89 8.31
C ILE A 42 10.92 -12.77 7.34
N SER A 43 11.83 -12.37 6.46
CA SER A 43 11.56 -11.39 5.40
C SER A 43 12.54 -11.53 4.24
N GLU A 44 12.14 -11.11 3.04
CA GLU A 44 13.06 -10.98 1.90
C GLU A 44 13.91 -9.71 1.92
N ASN A 45 13.45 -8.69 2.64
CA ASN A 45 14.13 -7.41 2.72
C ASN A 45 14.39 -7.03 4.17
N ILE A 46 15.41 -7.66 4.74
CA ILE A 46 15.83 -7.37 6.11
C ILE A 46 16.29 -5.93 6.28
N LEU A 47 16.87 -5.30 5.24
CA LEU A 47 17.34 -3.93 5.33
C LEU A 47 16.17 -2.94 5.52
N ASN A 48 14.97 -3.26 5.02
CA ASN A 48 13.74 -2.51 5.30
C ASN A 48 13.21 -2.75 6.72
N VAL A 49 13.55 -3.90 7.32
CA VAL A 49 13.12 -4.28 8.67
C VAL A 49 14.13 -3.82 9.73
N ALA A 50 15.39 -3.65 9.34
CA ALA A 50 16.49 -3.16 10.15
C ALA A 50 16.38 -1.66 10.38
N ASP A 51 16.45 -1.27 11.65
CA ASP A 51 16.47 0.13 12.07
C ASP A 51 17.91 0.64 11.98
N ALA A 52 18.15 1.68 11.19
CA ALA A 52 19.50 2.21 10.98
C ALA A 52 20.18 2.70 12.27
N ASN A 53 19.41 2.99 13.34
CA ASN A 53 19.92 3.54 14.60
C ASN A 53 19.77 2.60 15.81
N LYS A 54 19.22 1.39 15.62
CA LYS A 54 18.98 0.45 16.72
C LYS A 54 19.36 -0.95 16.29
N VAL A 55 20.31 -1.55 17.03
CA VAL A 55 20.54 -3.00 17.00
C VAL A 55 19.18 -3.68 17.23
N LEU A 56 18.70 -4.38 16.22
CA LEU A 56 17.38 -4.99 16.19
C LEU A 56 17.11 -5.81 17.46
N ALA A 57 15.95 -5.58 18.08
CA ALA A 57 15.41 -6.48 19.10
C ALA A 57 14.75 -7.67 18.38
N GLY A 58 15.53 -8.65 17.95
CA GLY A 58 15.03 -9.72 17.08
C GLY A 58 16.12 -10.62 16.52
N GLU A 59 15.88 -11.93 16.42
CA GLU A 59 16.60 -12.77 15.46
C GLU A 59 15.86 -12.66 14.11
N HIS A 60 16.60 -12.50 13.01
CA HIS A 60 16.03 -12.31 11.69
C HIS A 60 16.56 -13.35 10.71
N ILE A 61 15.69 -13.84 9.85
CA ILE A 61 16.02 -14.76 8.77
C ILE A 61 15.73 -14.06 7.44
N VAL A 62 16.79 -13.86 6.66
CA VAL A 62 16.69 -13.35 5.30
C VAL A 62 16.43 -14.51 4.36
N VAL A 63 15.43 -14.38 3.49
CA VAL A 63 15.15 -15.34 2.43
C VAL A 63 15.16 -14.63 1.09
N ASP A 64 15.66 -15.24 0.02
CA ASP A 64 15.47 -14.65 -1.30
C ASP A 64 14.00 -14.74 -1.74
N GLY A 65 13.63 -14.01 -2.80
CA GLY A 65 12.24 -13.97 -3.27
C GLY A 65 11.68 -15.33 -3.72
N LYS A 66 12.52 -16.23 -4.23
CA LYS A 66 12.07 -17.58 -4.64
C LYS A 66 11.76 -18.43 -3.40
N ASN A 67 12.64 -18.38 -2.42
CA ASN A 67 12.47 -19.05 -1.14
C ASN A 67 11.27 -18.50 -0.36
N LEU A 68 11.04 -17.19 -0.40
CA LEU A 68 9.85 -16.57 0.17
C LEU A 68 8.58 -17.08 -0.52
N ALA A 69 8.56 -17.16 -1.84
CA ALA A 69 7.42 -17.71 -2.58
C ALA A 69 7.15 -19.18 -2.22
N ASP A 70 8.19 -19.99 -2.01
CA ASP A 70 8.05 -21.39 -1.57
C ASP A 70 7.50 -21.50 -0.14
N ILE A 71 7.91 -20.59 0.76
CA ILE A 71 7.35 -20.48 2.11
C ILE A 71 5.87 -20.12 2.05
N VAL A 72 5.50 -19.10 1.26
CA VAL A 72 4.10 -18.69 1.05
C VAL A 72 3.24 -19.86 0.54
N ASP A 73 3.75 -20.61 -0.42
CA ASP A 73 3.13 -21.81 -0.96
C ASP A 73 2.87 -22.89 0.09
N ASN A 74 3.83 -23.13 0.96
CA ASN A 74 3.70 -24.12 2.03
C ASN A 74 2.72 -23.66 3.11
N ILE A 75 2.76 -22.39 3.48
CA ILE A 75 1.79 -21.78 4.40
C ILE A 75 0.38 -21.92 3.81
N LYS A 76 0.20 -21.57 2.53
CA LYS A 76 -1.08 -21.73 1.83
C LYS A 76 -1.60 -23.16 1.85
N LYS A 77 -0.72 -24.16 1.66
CA LYS A 77 -1.09 -25.60 1.66
C LYS A 77 -1.41 -26.13 3.05
N THR A 78 -0.68 -25.67 4.08
CA THR A 78 -0.74 -26.25 5.44
C THR A 78 -1.59 -25.44 6.40
N ASN A 79 -1.91 -24.19 6.04
CA ASN A 79 -2.58 -23.21 6.87
C ASN A 79 -1.88 -22.99 8.23
N ARG A 80 -0.54 -23.01 8.22
CA ARG A 80 0.28 -22.90 9.43
C ARG A 80 1.52 -22.09 9.12
N LEU A 81 1.98 -21.29 10.08
CA LEU A 81 3.33 -20.73 10.10
C LEU A 81 4.12 -21.48 11.17
N ASN A 82 4.99 -22.40 10.73
CA ASN A 82 5.86 -23.16 11.62
C ASN A 82 7.19 -23.51 10.95
N ARG A 83 8.11 -24.11 11.69
CA ARG A 83 9.42 -24.52 11.15
C ARG A 83 9.30 -25.41 9.90
N ASP A 84 8.32 -26.31 9.84
CA ASP A 84 8.16 -27.23 8.72
C ASP A 84 7.74 -26.49 7.44
N THR A 85 6.95 -25.43 7.56
CA THR A 85 6.62 -24.54 6.41
C THR A 85 7.79 -23.73 5.92
N LEU A 86 8.77 -23.43 6.78
CA LEU A 86 9.99 -22.71 6.41
C LEU A 86 11.03 -23.61 5.73
N LYS A 87 10.96 -24.93 5.92
CA LYS A 87 11.99 -25.90 5.52
C LYS A 87 12.45 -25.78 4.07
N SER A 88 11.57 -25.43 3.14
CA SER A 88 11.92 -25.33 1.72
C SER A 88 12.59 -24.01 1.34
N GLY A 89 12.52 -22.99 2.19
CA GLY A 89 13.02 -21.64 1.90
C GLY A 89 14.17 -21.17 2.78
N ILE A 90 14.72 -22.05 3.64
CA ILE A 90 15.84 -21.72 4.52
C ILE A 90 16.88 -22.84 4.52
N ASP A 91 18.14 -22.48 4.79
CA ASP A 91 19.23 -23.44 4.90
C ASP A 91 19.05 -24.43 6.05
N ILE A 92 19.65 -25.62 5.90
CA ILE A 92 19.52 -26.71 6.88
C ILE A 92 20.05 -26.34 8.26
N GLU A 93 21.09 -25.49 8.33
CA GLU A 93 21.66 -25.00 9.58
C GLU A 93 20.66 -24.11 10.34
N ILE A 94 20.05 -23.16 9.64
CA ILE A 94 19.00 -22.27 10.18
C ILE A 94 17.78 -23.10 10.59
N TYR A 95 17.35 -24.03 9.76
CA TYR A 95 16.23 -24.93 10.05
C TYR A 95 16.46 -25.72 11.36
N ASN A 96 17.66 -26.24 11.57
CA ASN A 96 17.99 -26.98 12.79
C ASN A 96 18.00 -26.08 14.03
N ALA A 97 18.50 -24.84 13.91
CA ALA A 97 18.50 -23.86 15.00
C ALA A 97 17.09 -23.46 15.46
N LEU A 98 16.10 -23.45 14.55
CA LEU A 98 14.71 -23.13 14.85
C LEU A 98 13.99 -24.16 15.75
N ARG A 99 14.59 -25.31 16.06
CA ARG A 99 13.98 -26.37 16.90
C ARG A 99 13.50 -25.87 18.27
N TYR A 100 14.13 -24.83 18.82
CA TYR A 100 13.84 -24.28 20.14
C TYR A 100 13.15 -22.90 20.09
N ARG A 101 12.70 -22.45 18.91
CA ARG A 101 12.14 -21.12 18.66
C ARG A 101 10.70 -21.23 18.11
N PRO A 102 9.66 -21.28 18.98
CA PRO A 102 8.29 -21.47 18.52
C PRO A 102 7.62 -20.18 18.00
N ASN A 103 8.17 -19.00 18.34
CA ASN A 103 7.57 -17.71 17.98
C ASN A 103 8.13 -17.21 16.65
N LEU A 104 7.49 -17.62 15.56
CA LEU A 104 7.86 -17.20 14.20
C LEU A 104 6.92 -16.09 13.74
N GLN A 105 7.48 -15.08 13.09
CA GLN A 105 6.74 -14.02 12.43
C GLN A 105 7.20 -13.86 11.00
N LEU A 106 6.26 -13.74 10.07
CA LEU A 106 6.55 -13.44 8.68
C LEU A 106 6.15 -12.00 8.38
N ILE A 107 7.09 -11.19 7.87
CA ILE A 107 6.81 -9.86 7.36
C ILE A 107 6.62 -9.98 5.86
N ILE A 108 5.41 -9.68 5.39
CA ILE A 108 5.02 -9.93 4.02
C ILE A 108 4.14 -8.82 3.46
N ASP A 109 4.17 -8.69 2.14
CA ASP A 109 3.28 -7.83 1.37
C ASP A 109 1.81 -8.10 1.74
N PRO A 110 1.03 -7.04 2.10
CA PRO A 110 -0.38 -7.19 2.41
C PRO A 110 -1.19 -7.81 1.27
N TYR A 111 -0.77 -7.61 0.01
CA TYR A 111 -1.38 -8.28 -1.14
C TYR A 111 -1.28 -9.80 -1.05
N ILE A 112 -0.11 -10.31 -0.66
CA ILE A 112 0.10 -11.75 -0.54
C ILE A 112 -0.68 -12.31 0.65
N ASN A 113 -0.64 -11.61 1.79
CA ASN A 113 -1.40 -12.02 2.96
C ASN A 113 -2.93 -12.09 2.68
N TYR A 114 -3.46 -11.07 2.00
CA TYR A 114 -4.89 -10.98 1.73
C TYR A 114 -5.32 -11.93 0.59
N TYR A 115 -4.69 -11.91 -0.58
CA TYR A 115 -5.17 -12.65 -1.75
C TYR A 115 -4.60 -14.06 -1.90
N ILE A 116 -3.38 -14.30 -1.43
CA ILE A 116 -2.70 -15.59 -1.64
C ILE A 116 -2.87 -16.47 -0.42
N LEU A 117 -2.63 -15.91 0.77
CA LEU A 117 -2.87 -16.61 2.03
C LEU A 117 -4.36 -16.59 2.38
N ASN A 118 -5.08 -15.49 2.17
CA ASN A 118 -6.47 -15.34 2.65
C ASN A 118 -6.55 -15.48 4.19
N ASN A 119 -5.59 -14.87 4.87
CA ASN A 119 -5.45 -14.96 6.31
C ASN A 119 -6.50 -14.10 7.01
N THR A 120 -7.25 -14.70 7.92
CA THR A 120 -8.24 -14.02 8.77
C THR A 120 -7.79 -13.81 10.21
N ALA A 121 -6.60 -14.29 10.56
CA ALA A 121 -6.03 -14.11 11.88
C ALA A 121 -5.70 -12.63 12.16
N PRO A 122 -5.62 -12.20 13.44
CA PRO A 122 -5.15 -10.87 13.79
C PRO A 122 -3.75 -10.61 13.23
N ILE A 123 -3.61 -9.52 12.48
CA ILE A 123 -2.35 -9.11 11.87
C ILE A 123 -1.79 -7.85 12.53
N GLY A 124 -0.47 -7.78 12.63
CA GLY A 124 0.24 -6.53 12.91
C GLY A 124 0.53 -5.78 11.61
N ASN A 125 0.67 -4.46 11.68
CA ASN A 125 1.23 -3.66 10.60
C ASN A 125 2.65 -3.26 10.96
N TYR A 126 3.57 -3.46 10.02
CA TYR A 126 4.92 -2.92 10.12
C TYR A 126 4.92 -1.42 9.80
N ARG A 127 6.07 -0.76 10.01
CA ARG A 127 6.26 0.66 9.70
C ARG A 127 5.90 0.95 8.23
N GLU A 128 5.30 2.11 8.01
CA GLU A 128 4.98 2.59 6.67
C GLU A 128 6.29 2.86 5.89
N GLY A 129 6.27 2.49 4.63
CA GLY A 129 7.29 2.83 3.64
C GLY A 129 6.67 3.44 2.40
N ILE A 130 7.53 3.92 1.51
CA ILE A 130 7.16 4.58 0.27
C ILE A 130 7.72 3.84 -0.94
N PHE A 131 6.96 3.80 -2.02
CA PHE A 131 7.48 3.43 -3.34
C PHE A 131 8.16 4.63 -4.00
N VAL A 132 9.38 4.41 -4.49
CA VAL A 132 10.16 5.40 -5.24
C VAL A 132 10.62 4.84 -6.58
N CYS A 133 11.06 5.73 -7.47
CA CYS A 133 11.63 5.40 -8.77
C CYS A 133 13.09 5.89 -8.84
N LEU A 134 14.03 4.95 -8.93
CA LEU A 134 15.43 5.24 -9.18
C LEU A 134 15.68 5.34 -10.69
N SER A 135 16.43 6.34 -11.12
CA SER A 135 16.81 6.49 -12.52
C SER A 135 18.13 7.25 -12.70
N HIS A 136 18.60 7.35 -13.95
CA HIS A 136 19.84 8.06 -14.31
C HIS A 136 19.67 9.57 -14.44
N LYS A 137 18.45 10.09 -14.25
CA LYS A 137 18.15 11.54 -14.29
C LYS A 137 17.09 11.94 -13.27
N VAL A 138 17.00 13.22 -12.97
CA VAL A 138 15.83 13.75 -12.25
C VAL A 138 14.63 13.70 -13.19
N LEU A 139 13.51 13.18 -12.71
CA LEU A 139 12.26 13.13 -13.47
C LEU A 139 11.56 14.48 -13.40
N ARG A 140 11.39 15.11 -14.57
CA ARG A 140 10.78 16.43 -14.73
C ARG A 140 9.29 16.31 -15.06
N GLU A 141 8.61 17.42 -15.34
CA GLU A 141 7.16 17.38 -15.61
C GLU A 141 6.84 16.71 -16.95
N GLU A 142 7.75 16.83 -17.91
CA GLU A 142 7.69 16.22 -19.22
C GLU A 142 7.98 14.70 -19.23
N ASP A 143 8.43 14.13 -18.10
CA ASP A 143 8.78 12.71 -18.01
C ASP A 143 7.58 11.86 -17.58
N CYS A 144 6.93 11.22 -18.56
CA CYS A 144 5.86 10.25 -18.31
C CYS A 144 6.44 8.92 -17.81
N ILE A 145 6.30 8.63 -16.51
CA ILE A 145 6.87 7.40 -15.91
C ILE A 145 6.17 6.13 -16.38
N TRP A 146 4.87 6.19 -16.66
CA TRP A 146 4.10 5.04 -17.12
C TRP A 146 4.47 4.62 -18.55
N ASP A 147 5.11 5.48 -19.34
CA ASP A 147 5.64 5.09 -20.65
C ASP A 147 6.95 4.31 -20.48
N ILE A 148 6.82 3.04 -20.10
CA ILE A 148 7.94 2.11 -19.89
C ILE A 148 8.24 1.22 -21.10
N LYS A 149 7.61 1.51 -22.24
CA LYS A 149 7.80 0.74 -23.47
C LYS A 149 9.26 0.82 -23.94
N GLY A 150 9.84 -0.33 -24.24
CA GLY A 150 11.24 -0.48 -24.69
C GLY A 150 12.28 -0.18 -23.62
N LYS A 151 11.88 0.02 -22.36
CA LYS A 151 12.78 0.33 -21.24
C LYS A 151 13.11 -0.91 -20.42
N VAL A 152 14.26 -0.90 -19.76
CA VAL A 152 14.67 -1.90 -18.78
C VAL A 152 14.16 -1.48 -17.41
N ILE A 153 13.20 -2.24 -16.89
CA ILE A 153 12.56 -1.98 -15.60
C ILE A 153 13.08 -2.99 -14.58
N ALA A 154 13.81 -2.48 -13.60
CA ALA A 154 14.42 -3.29 -12.56
C ALA A 154 13.56 -3.37 -11.30
N TYR A 155 13.79 -4.45 -10.54
CA TYR A 155 13.20 -4.69 -9.22
C TYR A 155 14.16 -5.52 -8.36
N LEU A 156 14.10 -5.37 -7.03
CA LEU A 156 14.88 -6.19 -6.09
C LEU A 156 14.01 -7.24 -5.41
N PHE A 157 12.82 -6.84 -4.97
CA PHE A 157 11.97 -7.63 -4.07
C PHE A 157 10.63 -8.02 -4.70
N MET A 158 9.92 -8.96 -4.07
CA MET A 158 8.60 -9.39 -4.50
C MET A 158 7.61 -8.23 -4.53
N SER A 159 7.61 -7.35 -3.52
CA SER A 159 6.72 -6.17 -3.50
C SER A 159 6.98 -5.21 -4.65
N ASP A 160 8.25 -5.00 -5.00
CA ASP A 160 8.63 -4.18 -6.16
C ASP A 160 8.03 -4.78 -7.45
N TYR A 161 8.16 -6.09 -7.61
CA TYR A 161 7.63 -6.83 -8.75
C TYR A 161 6.10 -6.80 -8.84
N LEU A 162 5.39 -6.96 -7.72
CA LEU A 162 3.93 -6.85 -7.66
C LEU A 162 3.47 -5.44 -8.05
N PHE A 163 4.13 -4.41 -7.52
CA PHE A 163 3.84 -3.02 -7.88
C PHE A 163 4.03 -2.75 -9.38
N ILE A 164 5.13 -3.24 -9.97
CA ILE A 164 5.40 -3.10 -11.42
C ILE A 164 4.33 -3.82 -12.25
N GLN A 165 3.93 -5.04 -11.88
CA GLN A 165 2.86 -5.74 -12.57
C GLN A 165 1.53 -4.98 -12.50
N ALA A 166 1.21 -4.41 -11.35
CA ALA A 166 0.01 -3.58 -11.19
C ALA A 166 0.08 -2.31 -12.05
N LEU A 167 1.25 -1.68 -12.17
CA LEU A 167 1.47 -0.54 -13.08
C LEU A 167 1.25 -0.94 -14.55
N ILE A 168 1.88 -2.03 -15.01
CA ILE A 168 1.75 -2.54 -16.38
C ILE A 168 0.29 -2.83 -16.73
N LYS A 169 -0.40 -3.56 -15.85
CA LYS A 169 -1.81 -3.91 -16.04
C LYS A 169 -2.73 -2.69 -15.96
N GLY A 170 -2.53 -1.80 -14.99
CA GLY A 170 -3.33 -0.58 -14.82
C GLY A 170 -3.29 0.36 -16.03
N TYR A 171 -2.18 0.37 -16.76
CA TYR A 171 -1.98 1.16 -17.97
C TYR A 171 -2.19 0.38 -19.28
N ASN A 172 -2.64 -0.88 -19.21
CA ASN A 172 -2.82 -1.76 -20.37
C ASN A 172 -1.57 -1.83 -21.27
N LEU A 173 -0.39 -1.86 -20.65
CA LEU A 173 0.87 -1.95 -21.38
C LEU A 173 1.13 -3.40 -21.80
N ASP A 174 1.69 -3.60 -23.00
CA ASP A 174 2.12 -4.92 -23.45
C ASP A 174 3.43 -5.30 -22.75
N ILE A 175 3.38 -6.34 -21.93
CA ILE A 175 4.54 -6.86 -21.21
C ILE A 175 5.66 -7.32 -22.15
N ASN A 176 5.34 -7.72 -23.39
CA ASN A 176 6.35 -8.14 -24.36
C ASN A 176 7.23 -6.98 -24.85
N ASP A 177 6.75 -5.74 -24.70
CA ASP A 177 7.51 -4.55 -25.04
C ASP A 177 8.30 -3.99 -23.84
N ILE A 178 8.35 -4.70 -22.70
CA ILE A 178 8.97 -4.24 -21.45
C ILE A 178 10.02 -5.24 -20.99
N TYR A 179 11.24 -4.76 -20.74
CA TYR A 179 12.33 -5.63 -20.28
C TYR A 179 12.40 -5.62 -18.75
N LEU A 180 11.72 -6.58 -18.12
CA LEU A 180 11.79 -6.77 -16.67
C LEU A 180 13.11 -7.44 -16.29
N LYS A 181 13.83 -6.86 -15.32
CA LYS A 181 15.13 -7.39 -14.85
C LYS A 181 15.22 -7.40 -13.33
N LYS A 182 15.30 -8.58 -12.73
CA LYS A 182 15.67 -8.70 -11.33
C LYS A 182 17.13 -8.31 -11.13
N ILE A 183 17.39 -7.51 -10.11
CA ILE A 183 18.74 -7.12 -9.71
C ILE A 183 18.96 -7.41 -8.22
N THR A 184 20.20 -7.38 -7.80
CA THR A 184 20.66 -7.59 -6.43
C THR A 184 21.49 -6.40 -5.94
N TYR A 185 21.85 -6.37 -4.67
CA TYR A 185 22.71 -5.31 -4.12
C TYR A 185 24.06 -5.20 -4.84
N ILE A 186 24.61 -6.31 -5.33
CA ILE A 186 25.90 -6.36 -6.05
C ILE A 186 25.81 -5.60 -7.37
N ASP A 187 24.64 -5.58 -8.03
CA ASP A 187 24.48 -4.89 -9.31
C ASP A 187 24.67 -3.37 -9.21
N PHE A 188 24.53 -2.79 -8.01
CA PHE A 188 24.78 -1.37 -7.76
C PHE A 188 26.27 -0.99 -7.76
N GLU A 189 27.16 -1.97 -7.61
CA GLU A 189 28.61 -1.77 -7.76
C GLU A 189 28.99 -1.49 -9.22
N ASN A 190 28.15 -1.89 -10.17
CA ASN A 190 28.37 -1.66 -11.59
C ASN A 190 28.37 -0.15 -11.91
N THR A 191 29.31 0.29 -12.74
CA THR A 191 29.39 1.68 -13.21
C THR A 191 28.59 1.91 -14.49
N ASN A 192 28.23 0.85 -15.21
CA ASN A 192 27.43 0.92 -16.42
C ASN A 192 25.93 0.99 -16.09
N LYS A 193 25.17 1.61 -17.00
CA LYS A 193 23.71 1.66 -16.93
C LYS A 193 23.12 0.24 -17.07
N ILE A 194 22.51 -0.26 -16.00
CA ILE A 194 21.92 -1.61 -15.94
C ILE A 194 20.39 -1.63 -16.01
N PHE A 195 19.73 -0.49 -15.80
CA PHE A 195 18.29 -0.30 -15.91
C PHE A 195 17.94 1.14 -16.31
N ASP A 196 16.74 1.37 -16.84
CA ASP A 196 16.19 2.72 -17.04
C ASP A 196 15.51 3.22 -15.78
N TYR A 197 14.65 2.38 -15.20
CA TYR A 197 13.95 2.63 -13.96
C TYR A 197 14.06 1.44 -13.02
N LEU A 198 14.23 1.73 -11.74
CA LEU A 198 14.04 0.78 -10.66
C LEU A 198 12.89 1.28 -9.79
N PHE A 199 11.81 0.53 -9.71
CA PHE A 199 10.75 0.78 -8.73
C PHE A 199 11.06 0.00 -7.48
N THR A 200 11.10 0.65 -6.33
CA THR A 200 11.37 -0.06 -5.08
C THR A 200 10.64 0.52 -3.88
N TYR A 201 10.19 -0.35 -2.99
CA TYR A 201 9.61 -0.02 -1.71
C TYR A 201 10.71 0.18 -0.64
N MET A 202 10.68 1.33 0.03
CA MET A 202 11.61 1.65 1.11
C MET A 202 10.89 2.09 2.39
N VAL A 203 11.26 1.48 3.51
CA VAL A 203 10.80 1.91 4.84
C VAL A 203 11.60 3.12 5.28
N ILE A 204 10.92 4.14 5.81
CA ILE A 204 11.57 5.35 6.30
C ILE A 204 12.45 4.99 7.51
N ASP A 205 13.66 5.56 7.58
CA ASP A 205 14.67 5.31 8.63
C ASP A 205 15.25 3.89 8.64
N SER A 206 15.06 3.14 7.56
CA SER A 206 15.62 1.79 7.42
C SER A 206 17.04 1.79 6.88
N GLU A 207 17.79 0.71 7.13
CA GLU A 207 19.10 0.50 6.49
C GLU A 207 18.97 0.47 4.96
N TYR A 208 17.85 -0.01 4.43
CA TYR A 208 17.60 -0.04 2.98
C TYR A 208 17.49 1.36 2.39
N MET A 209 16.80 2.28 3.08
CA MET A 209 16.73 3.68 2.66
C MET A 209 18.12 4.31 2.63
N ASN A 210 18.95 4.07 3.66
CA ASN A 210 20.33 4.55 3.67
C ASN A 210 21.16 3.97 2.53
N PHE A 211 21.04 2.65 2.28
CA PHE A 211 21.69 1.99 1.16
C PHE A 211 21.30 2.64 -0.17
N ILE A 212 20.00 2.79 -0.45
CA ILE A 212 19.49 3.34 -1.71
C ILE A 212 19.88 4.82 -1.88
N CYS A 213 19.79 5.64 -0.83
CA CYS A 213 20.22 7.04 -0.84
C CYS A 213 21.74 7.21 -0.97
N GLY A 214 22.53 6.17 -0.70
CA GLY A 214 23.96 6.15 -0.96
C GLY A 214 24.34 5.81 -2.40
N GLN A 215 23.38 5.42 -3.24
CA GLN A 215 23.67 4.98 -4.61
C GLN A 215 23.78 6.16 -5.59
N ARG A 216 24.50 5.92 -6.69
CA ARG A 216 24.72 6.89 -7.79
C ARG A 216 23.51 7.00 -8.74
N TYR A 217 22.30 7.01 -8.19
CA TYR A 217 21.04 7.09 -8.94
C TYR A 217 20.16 8.19 -8.36
N TYR A 218 19.46 8.89 -9.24
CA TYR A 218 18.45 9.86 -8.80
C TYR A 218 17.23 9.13 -8.25
N ILE A 219 16.85 9.47 -7.02
CA ILE A 219 15.66 8.96 -6.35
C ILE A 219 14.53 9.94 -6.58
N ASN A 220 13.54 9.51 -7.34
CA ASN A 220 12.40 10.30 -7.75
C ASN A 220 11.11 9.72 -7.16
N GLY A 221 10.12 10.57 -6.95
CA GLY A 221 8.76 10.08 -6.83
C GLY A 221 8.15 9.78 -8.19
N ILE A 222 6.98 9.19 -8.15
CA ILE A 222 6.25 8.74 -9.33
C ILE A 222 5.43 9.92 -9.87
N LYS A 223 5.64 10.30 -11.13
CA LYS A 223 4.94 11.39 -11.79
C LYS A 223 4.03 10.86 -12.89
N ASP A 224 2.97 11.63 -13.15
CA ASP A 224 2.00 11.36 -14.21
C ASP A 224 1.33 9.97 -14.10
N VAL A 225 1.22 9.48 -12.86
CA VAL A 225 0.61 8.18 -12.56
C VAL A 225 -0.67 8.36 -11.76
N ASP A 226 -1.76 7.81 -12.27
CA ASP A 226 -3.02 7.67 -11.55
C ASP A 226 -2.95 6.42 -10.67
N ILE A 227 -2.84 6.65 -9.36
CA ILE A 227 -2.77 5.57 -8.37
C ILE A 227 -4.01 4.68 -8.36
N ASN A 228 -5.18 5.19 -8.78
CA ASN A 228 -6.41 4.40 -8.78
C ASN A 228 -6.35 3.28 -9.84
N ARG A 229 -5.63 3.49 -10.94
CA ARG A 229 -5.36 2.45 -11.94
C ARG A 229 -4.53 1.31 -11.35
N ILE A 230 -3.58 1.64 -10.48
CA ILE A 230 -2.73 0.66 -9.78
C ILE A 230 -3.54 -0.06 -8.70
N LYS A 231 -4.32 0.68 -7.89
CA LYS A 231 -5.17 0.13 -6.83
C LYS A 231 -6.18 -0.91 -7.32
N ALA A 232 -6.63 -0.80 -8.56
CA ALA A 232 -7.50 -1.79 -9.20
C ALA A 232 -6.88 -3.21 -9.30
N TYR A 233 -5.55 -3.31 -9.17
CA TYR A 233 -4.80 -4.57 -9.12
C TYR A 233 -4.05 -4.76 -7.80
N TYR A 234 -3.69 -3.67 -7.10
CA TYR A 234 -2.86 -3.67 -5.90
C TYR A 234 -3.39 -2.66 -4.88
N PRO A 235 -4.45 -2.99 -4.12
CA PRO A 235 -5.26 -2.01 -3.38
C PRO A 235 -4.64 -1.51 -2.07
N PHE A 236 -3.60 -2.16 -1.55
CA PHE A 236 -3.01 -1.88 -0.23
C PHE A 236 -2.04 -0.69 -0.21
N ILE A 237 -2.05 0.13 -1.26
CA ILE A 237 -1.29 1.38 -1.35
C ILE A 237 -2.18 2.59 -1.09
N LYS A 238 -1.60 3.61 -0.47
CA LYS A 238 -2.26 4.90 -0.21
C LYS A 238 -1.62 6.01 -1.03
N GLU A 239 -2.44 6.96 -1.44
CA GLU A 239 -1.97 8.14 -2.15
C GLU A 239 -1.25 9.08 -1.19
N ASN A 240 -0.09 9.58 -1.62
CA ASN A 240 0.69 10.54 -0.85
C ASN A 240 1.52 11.38 -1.81
N TYR A 241 1.25 12.69 -1.86
CA TYR A 241 2.02 13.63 -2.66
C TYR A 241 2.99 14.41 -1.81
N ASN A 242 4.28 14.07 -1.93
CA ASN A 242 5.33 14.74 -1.19
C ASN A 242 6.63 14.75 -2.02
N THR A 243 7.73 15.16 -1.41
CA THR A 243 9.07 15.11 -2.02
C THR A 243 9.86 13.98 -1.38
N VAL A 244 10.72 13.31 -2.15
CA VAL A 244 11.65 12.32 -1.56
C VAL A 244 12.59 13.03 -0.57
N LYS A 245 12.99 14.26 -0.88
CA LYS A 245 13.83 15.09 -0.02
C LYS A 245 13.22 15.35 1.37
N TYR A 246 11.89 15.48 1.47
CA TYR A 246 11.20 15.63 2.76
C TYR A 246 11.45 14.42 3.66
N TYR A 247 11.24 13.21 3.16
CA TYR A 247 11.46 11.97 3.92
C TYR A 247 12.93 11.78 4.26
N TYR A 248 13.82 11.99 3.28
CA TYR A 248 15.27 11.86 3.49
C TYR A 248 15.83 12.83 4.54
N SER A 249 15.41 14.10 4.50
CA SER A 249 15.89 15.10 5.46
C SER A 249 15.38 14.82 6.87
N ASN A 250 14.14 14.35 7.02
CA ASN A 250 13.59 13.99 8.32
C ASN A 250 14.28 12.75 8.88
N SER A 251 14.58 11.78 8.03
CA SER A 251 15.35 10.59 8.40
C SER A 251 16.74 10.92 8.91
N LYS A 252 17.50 11.74 8.15
CA LYS A 252 18.81 12.25 8.59
C LYS A 252 18.75 12.93 9.97
N LYS A 253 17.73 13.75 10.21
CA LYS A 253 17.57 14.44 11.52
C LYS A 253 17.36 13.44 12.65
N ALA A 254 16.55 12.41 12.44
CA ALA A 254 16.34 11.35 13.43
C ALA A 254 17.64 10.57 13.74
N ASN A 255 18.53 10.43 12.75
CA ASN A 255 19.82 9.73 12.91
C ASN A 255 20.90 10.60 13.62
N ILE A 256 20.79 11.93 13.60
CA ILE A 256 21.78 12.87 14.15
C ILE A 256 21.61 13.12 15.67
N ASP A 257 20.52 12.67 16.29
CA ASP A 257 20.29 12.82 17.75
C ASP A 257 21.20 11.92 18.63
N THR A 258 22.20 11.25 18.06
CA THR A 258 23.29 10.58 18.80
C THR A 258 24.58 11.39 18.68
N SER A 259 24.85 12.18 19.73
CA SER A 259 26.11 12.75 20.24
C SER A 259 27.45 12.66 19.48
N GLU A 260 27.52 12.72 18.16
CA GLU A 260 28.77 12.87 17.41
C GLU A 260 28.60 13.90 16.29
N SER A 261 28.66 15.18 16.67
CA SER A 261 28.66 16.31 15.75
C SER A 261 30.01 16.99 15.74
N GLU A 262 31.04 16.28 15.30
CA GLU A 262 32.35 16.85 14.96
C GLU A 262 32.90 16.16 13.70
N ASN A 263 32.29 16.43 12.54
CA ASN A 263 32.94 16.47 11.22
C ASN A 263 31.88 16.79 10.16
N LYS A 264 31.79 18.07 9.77
CA LYS A 264 30.68 18.62 8.98
C LYS A 264 30.91 18.68 7.47
N ASP A 265 31.98 18.09 6.93
CA ASP A 265 32.41 18.43 5.57
C ASP A 265 32.14 17.39 4.48
N ASP A 266 31.73 16.15 4.78
CA ASP A 266 31.48 15.12 3.74
C ASP A 266 30.00 14.70 3.55
N SER A 267 29.05 15.15 4.38
CA SER A 267 27.67 14.60 4.40
C SER A 267 26.67 15.21 3.41
N ASN A 268 27.10 16.21 2.62
CA ASN A 268 26.24 16.96 1.68
C ASN A 268 26.20 16.37 0.26
N ASN A 269 27.05 15.39 -0.08
CA ASN A 269 27.20 14.98 -1.48
C ASN A 269 25.98 14.18 -2.02
N ASN A 270 25.28 13.45 -1.15
CA ASN A 270 24.15 12.58 -1.55
C ASN A 270 22.82 13.32 -1.71
N ASP A 271 22.70 14.55 -1.18
CA ASP A 271 21.49 15.38 -1.34
C ASP A 271 21.18 15.71 -2.80
N ILE A 272 22.20 15.69 -3.67
CA ILE A 272 22.09 15.99 -5.11
C ILE A 272 21.23 14.95 -5.83
N TYR A 273 21.24 13.69 -5.38
CA TYR A 273 20.52 12.59 -6.02
C TYR A 273 19.09 12.43 -5.51
N VAL A 274 18.69 13.17 -4.47
CA VAL A 274 17.35 13.07 -3.90
C VAL A 274 16.44 14.16 -4.45
N SER A 275 15.38 13.76 -5.16
CA SER A 275 14.47 14.71 -5.80
C SER A 275 13.71 15.58 -4.79
N SER A 276 13.73 16.89 -5.03
CA SER A 276 12.94 17.89 -4.32
C SER A 276 11.60 18.19 -5.02
N VAL A 277 11.23 17.42 -6.04
CA VAL A 277 9.99 17.66 -6.80
C VAL A 277 8.82 16.94 -6.16
N LYS A 278 7.73 17.67 -5.90
CA LYS A 278 6.49 17.09 -5.37
C LYS A 278 5.93 16.11 -6.39
N SER A 279 5.71 14.88 -5.97
CA SER A 279 5.28 13.77 -6.83
C SER A 279 4.56 12.71 -5.98
N LEU A 280 3.92 11.74 -6.65
CA LEU A 280 3.26 10.64 -5.98
C LEU A 280 4.31 9.71 -5.35
N LEU A 281 4.14 9.38 -4.08
CA LEU A 281 4.97 8.47 -3.32
C LEU A 281 4.04 7.47 -2.62
N PRO A 282 3.58 6.41 -3.32
CA PRO A 282 2.60 5.49 -2.77
C PRO A 282 3.09 4.93 -1.43
N ILE A 283 2.25 5.03 -0.39
CA ILE A 283 2.58 4.52 0.95
C ILE A 283 1.99 3.13 1.11
N MET A 284 2.73 2.23 1.74
CA MET A 284 2.27 0.91 2.16
C MET A 284 2.88 0.54 3.51
N SER A 285 2.22 -0.35 4.25
CA SER A 285 2.81 -1.08 5.37
C SER A 285 2.80 -2.58 5.08
N PHE A 286 3.90 -3.25 5.37
CA PHE A 286 3.91 -4.71 5.40
C PHE A 286 3.01 -5.25 6.51
N ASN A 287 2.44 -6.44 6.30
CA ASN A 287 1.77 -7.18 7.37
C ASN A 287 2.79 -8.03 8.13
N ILE A 288 2.64 -8.06 9.45
CA ILE A 288 3.35 -8.97 10.36
C ILE A 288 2.36 -10.06 10.73
N ILE A 289 2.63 -11.29 10.28
CA ILE A 289 1.80 -12.45 10.59
C ILE A 289 2.56 -13.37 11.55
N SER A 290 1.93 -13.70 12.68
CA SER A 290 2.43 -14.71 13.63
C SER A 290 1.63 -16.01 13.56
N THR A 291 0.39 -15.92 13.08
CA THR A 291 -0.52 -17.05 12.86
C THR A 291 -1.23 -16.88 11.54
N VAL A 292 -1.61 -18.01 10.95
CA VAL A 292 -2.37 -18.06 9.70
C VAL A 292 -3.63 -18.86 9.96
N GLU A 293 -4.77 -18.22 9.73
CA GLU A 293 -6.09 -18.83 9.86
C GLU A 293 -6.88 -18.55 8.59
N ASN A 294 -6.77 -19.45 7.64
CA ASN A 294 -7.63 -19.47 6.47
C ASN A 294 -8.81 -20.35 6.81
N PHE A 295 -10.03 -19.82 6.84
CA PHE A 295 -11.21 -20.67 6.96
C PHE A 295 -11.29 -21.56 5.72
N ILE A 296 -10.95 -22.85 5.85
CA ILE A 296 -11.49 -23.86 4.96
C ILE A 296 -12.93 -24.09 5.42
N THR A 297 -13.86 -23.24 4.97
CA THR A 297 -15.27 -23.64 4.98
C THR A 297 -15.44 -24.71 3.90
N ARG A 298 -15.14 -25.97 4.26
CA ARG A 298 -15.85 -27.09 3.65
C ARG A 298 -17.31 -26.93 4.09
N LEU A 299 -18.19 -26.88 3.09
CA LEU A 299 -19.66 -26.81 3.16
C LEU A 299 -20.22 -25.42 3.49
N GLU A 300 -20.54 -24.66 2.44
CA GLU A 300 -21.74 -23.83 2.48
C GLU A 300 -22.94 -24.76 2.72
N MET A 301 -23.73 -24.47 3.76
CA MET A 301 -24.98 -25.17 4.01
C MET A 301 -26.00 -24.87 2.90
N PRO A 302 -26.93 -25.80 2.58
CA PRO A 302 -27.96 -25.58 1.57
C PRO A 302 -28.80 -24.35 1.91
N GLY A 303 -29.19 -23.60 0.87
CA GLY A 303 -29.91 -22.33 0.92
C GLY A 303 -31.36 -22.39 1.44
N ASP A 304 -31.67 -23.31 2.36
CA ASP A 304 -33.03 -23.58 2.83
C ASP A 304 -33.22 -23.20 4.31
N TYR A 305 -32.27 -22.49 4.93
CA TYR A 305 -32.43 -22.02 6.30
C TYR A 305 -32.67 -20.51 6.35
N LEU A 306 -33.96 -20.18 6.48
CA LEU A 306 -34.61 -18.88 6.75
C LEU A 306 -35.39 -18.26 5.58
N GLU A 307 -36.40 -18.99 5.08
CA GLU A 307 -37.66 -18.37 4.66
C GLU A 307 -38.72 -18.59 5.74
N ALA A 308 -39.13 -17.51 6.40
CA ALA A 308 -40.52 -17.22 6.76
C ALA A 308 -40.53 -15.93 7.60
N VAL A 309 -40.98 -14.81 7.04
CA VAL A 309 -42.15 -14.04 7.49
C VAL A 309 -42.53 -13.09 6.36
N LYS A 310 -43.74 -13.25 5.83
CA LYS A 310 -44.48 -12.24 5.05
C LYS A 310 -45.20 -11.32 6.05
N GLU A 311 -45.28 -10.02 5.76
CA GLU A 311 -46.54 -9.26 5.86
C GLU A 311 -46.42 -7.84 5.28
N ASP A 312 -47.49 -7.43 4.59
CA ASP A 312 -47.71 -6.15 3.92
C ASP A 312 -48.27 -5.05 4.88
N TYR A 313 -48.30 -3.80 4.38
CA TYR A 313 -49.08 -2.61 4.81
C TYR A 313 -48.57 -1.73 5.99
N TYR A 314 -48.20 -0.47 5.70
CA TYR A 314 -49.06 0.73 5.87
C TYR A 314 -48.40 2.02 5.30
N THR A 315 -49.26 2.86 4.70
CA THR A 315 -49.02 4.21 4.14
C THR A 315 -49.31 5.35 5.14
N SER A 316 -48.83 6.56 4.82
CA SER A 316 -49.23 7.92 5.31
C SER A 316 -48.81 8.28 6.75
N ASP A 317 -48.38 9.50 7.12
CA ASP A 317 -48.70 10.82 6.58
C ASP A 317 -47.69 11.94 6.98
N LYS A 318 -47.82 13.07 6.30
CA LYS A 318 -47.01 14.31 6.22
C LYS A 318 -46.72 15.12 7.50
N LYS A 319 -45.64 15.91 7.42
CA LYS A 319 -45.58 17.40 7.59
C LYS A 319 -44.39 17.93 6.75
N VAL A 320 -44.55 18.48 5.55
CA VAL A 320 -44.92 19.86 5.18
C VAL A 320 -44.41 20.96 6.12
N VAL A 321 -43.38 21.67 5.67
CA VAL A 321 -43.27 23.13 5.78
C VAL A 321 -43.06 23.69 4.37
N ASN A 322 -44.13 24.29 3.84
CA ASN A 322 -44.21 25.28 2.76
C ASN A 322 -43.44 26.56 3.18
N ASN A 323 -42.95 27.50 2.36
CA ASN A 323 -43.12 27.84 0.95
C ASN A 323 -42.12 28.95 0.61
N MET A 324 -41.53 28.91 -0.60
CA MET A 324 -41.28 30.04 -1.51
C MET A 324 -40.51 29.40 -2.68
N GLY A 325 -41.13 29.02 -3.78
CA GLY A 325 -41.89 29.90 -4.67
C GLY A 325 -41.05 30.11 -5.93
N GLY A 326 -41.04 29.10 -6.82
CA GLY A 326 -40.36 29.19 -8.11
C GLY A 326 -40.43 27.86 -8.87
N LYS A 327 -41.35 27.79 -9.85
CA LYS A 327 -41.24 26.83 -10.95
C LYS A 327 -39.93 27.15 -11.70
N GLY A 328 -38.88 26.38 -11.45
CA GLY A 328 -37.61 26.44 -12.17
C GLY A 328 -37.35 25.10 -12.83
N SER A 329 -37.28 25.09 -14.15
CA SER A 329 -36.81 23.95 -14.95
C SER A 329 -35.52 23.38 -14.36
N GLY A 330 -35.50 22.07 -14.04
CA GLY A 330 -34.35 21.35 -13.49
C GLY A 330 -33.23 21.13 -14.51
N GLY A 331 -32.75 22.20 -15.14
CA GLY A 331 -31.60 22.19 -16.02
C GLY A 331 -30.34 22.51 -15.24
N GLY A 332 -29.41 21.57 -15.11
CA GLY A 332 -28.07 21.85 -14.60
C GLY A 332 -27.45 23.05 -15.33
N TYR A 333 -26.85 23.97 -14.56
CA TYR A 333 -26.26 25.18 -15.10
C TYR A 333 -24.99 24.86 -15.89
N TYR A 334 -24.83 25.47 -17.06
CA TYR A 334 -23.57 25.42 -17.80
C TYR A 334 -22.51 26.24 -17.09
N GLY A 335 -21.27 25.79 -17.15
CA GLY A 335 -20.13 26.54 -16.66
C GLY A 335 -18.86 26.18 -17.41
N CYS A 336 -17.80 26.93 -17.13
CA CYS A 336 -16.50 26.66 -17.69
C CYS A 336 -15.72 25.69 -16.82
N TYR A 337 -15.44 24.50 -17.35
CA TYR A 337 -14.50 23.55 -16.76
C TYR A 337 -13.08 24.11 -16.88
N GLY A 338 -12.23 23.89 -15.88
CA GLY A 338 -10.85 24.41 -15.85
C GLY A 338 -10.70 25.84 -15.33
N ASN A 339 -11.74 26.68 -15.42
CA ASN A 339 -11.76 28.01 -14.80
C ASN A 339 -13.20 28.49 -14.48
N GLY A 340 -13.57 28.51 -13.20
CA GLY A 340 -14.92 28.89 -12.76
C GLY A 340 -15.25 30.39 -12.86
N GLU A 341 -14.28 31.25 -13.13
CA GLU A 341 -14.48 32.69 -13.27
C GLU A 341 -15.04 33.06 -14.65
N ILE A 342 -14.79 32.22 -15.66
CA ILE A 342 -15.28 32.43 -17.02
C ILE A 342 -16.78 32.07 -17.08
N LYS A 343 -17.60 33.10 -17.34
CA LYS A 343 -19.07 32.97 -17.37
C LYS A 343 -19.66 32.87 -18.77
N ASN A 344 -18.84 32.87 -19.81
CA ASN A 344 -19.31 32.80 -21.19
C ASN A 344 -18.64 31.65 -21.96
N LYS A 345 -19.43 31.03 -22.84
CA LYS A 345 -19.01 29.86 -23.62
C LYS A 345 -17.84 30.16 -24.55
N PHE A 346 -17.87 31.30 -25.25
CA PHE A 346 -16.87 31.63 -26.26
C PHE A 346 -15.47 31.73 -25.67
N GLU A 347 -15.33 32.50 -24.59
CA GLU A 347 -14.08 32.62 -23.86
C GLU A 347 -13.68 31.26 -23.29
N CYS A 348 -14.61 30.47 -22.75
CA CYS A 348 -14.27 29.16 -22.18
C CYS A 348 -13.73 28.17 -23.23
N ASP A 349 -14.37 28.06 -24.39
CA ASP A 349 -13.98 27.14 -25.46
C ASP A 349 -12.77 27.66 -26.27
N SER A 350 -12.35 28.90 -26.07
CA SER A 350 -11.18 29.49 -26.74
C SER A 350 -9.87 28.93 -26.18
N TYR A 351 -8.91 28.63 -27.06
CA TYR A 351 -7.52 28.32 -26.69
C TYR A 351 -6.72 29.55 -26.24
N TYR A 352 -7.24 30.75 -26.46
CA TYR A 352 -6.59 32.03 -26.21
C TYR A 352 -7.39 32.88 -25.23
N ASN A 353 -6.69 33.70 -24.45
CA ASN A 353 -7.25 34.81 -23.68
C ASN A 353 -7.73 35.93 -24.63
N ILE A 354 -8.46 36.91 -24.08
CA ILE A 354 -8.97 38.06 -24.86
C ILE A 354 -7.83 38.86 -25.51
N ASP A 355 -6.65 38.89 -24.90
CA ASP A 355 -5.45 39.55 -25.42
C ASP A 355 -4.70 38.75 -26.51
N GLY A 356 -5.23 37.58 -26.90
CA GLY A 356 -4.64 36.70 -27.91
C GLY A 356 -3.52 35.80 -27.39
N THR A 357 -3.18 35.85 -26.11
CA THR A 357 -2.19 34.95 -25.52
C THR A 357 -2.77 33.53 -25.33
N PRO A 358 -1.99 32.45 -25.54
CA PRO A 358 -2.46 31.09 -25.28
C PRO A 358 -2.79 30.89 -23.80
N LYS A 359 -3.87 30.16 -23.51
CA LYS A 359 -4.20 29.78 -22.14
C LYS A 359 -3.21 28.73 -21.62
N PRO A 360 -2.71 28.88 -20.38
CA PRO A 360 -1.85 27.87 -19.75
C PRO A 360 -2.65 26.68 -19.18
N TYR A 361 -3.97 26.69 -19.31
CA TYR A 361 -4.87 25.65 -18.80
C TYR A 361 -5.89 25.26 -19.86
N TYR A 362 -6.34 24.01 -19.78
CA TYR A 362 -7.44 23.50 -20.58
C TYR A 362 -8.78 23.96 -19.99
N SER A 363 -9.67 24.48 -20.83
CA SER A 363 -11.02 24.84 -20.43
C SER A 363 -12.05 24.37 -21.45
N LEU A 364 -13.24 24.00 -20.96
CA LEU A 364 -14.33 23.52 -21.81
C LEU A 364 -15.68 23.95 -21.24
N TRP A 365 -16.53 24.52 -22.07
CA TRP A 365 -17.89 24.84 -21.68
C TRP A 365 -18.72 23.56 -21.65
N ASP A 366 -19.22 23.24 -20.47
CA ASP A 366 -19.92 21.99 -20.23
C ASP A 366 -21.04 22.14 -19.19
N LYS A 367 -22.05 21.29 -19.30
CA LYS A 367 -23.20 21.28 -18.40
C LYS A 367 -22.79 20.59 -17.10
N ARG A 368 -23.05 21.21 -15.95
CA ARG A 368 -22.95 20.53 -14.66
C ARG A 368 -24.10 19.53 -14.51
N CYS A 369 -23.82 18.36 -13.94
CA CYS A 369 -24.89 17.48 -13.51
C CYS A 369 -25.67 18.13 -12.35
N ALA A 370 -26.98 17.96 -12.35
CA ALA A 370 -27.86 18.39 -11.26
C ALA A 370 -28.50 17.19 -10.55
N VAL A 371 -28.72 16.10 -11.30
CA VAL A 371 -29.20 14.82 -10.78
C VAL A 371 -28.27 13.71 -11.24
N ASN A 372 -28.30 12.57 -10.55
CA ASN A 372 -27.42 11.44 -10.86
C ASN A 372 -27.64 10.92 -12.29
N GLU A 373 -28.88 10.98 -12.77
CA GLU A 373 -29.29 10.53 -14.09
C GLU A 373 -28.75 11.42 -15.23
N ASP A 374 -28.20 12.60 -14.93
CA ASP A 374 -27.41 13.38 -15.91
C ASP A 374 -26.07 12.69 -16.24
N CYS A 375 -25.64 11.71 -15.43
CA CYS A 375 -24.33 11.10 -15.54
C CYS A 375 -24.34 9.75 -16.28
N PRO A 376 -23.40 9.56 -17.23
CA PRO A 376 -23.42 8.44 -18.17
C PRO A 376 -23.14 7.08 -17.52
N TYR A 377 -22.45 7.06 -16.37
CA TYR A 377 -22.10 5.83 -15.65
C TYR A 377 -22.96 5.58 -14.41
N TYR A 378 -23.99 6.39 -14.16
CA TYR A 378 -24.80 6.25 -12.96
C TYR A 378 -25.48 4.88 -12.91
N LYS A 379 -25.19 4.12 -11.85
CA LYS A 379 -25.65 2.73 -11.65
C LYS A 379 -25.31 1.79 -12.82
N ALA A 380 -24.22 2.08 -13.54
CA ALA A 380 -23.77 1.22 -14.62
C ALA A 380 -23.36 -0.18 -14.10
N ASN A 381 -22.83 -0.24 -12.87
CA ASN A 381 -22.61 -1.51 -12.16
C ASN A 381 -23.95 -2.04 -11.68
N THR A 382 -24.38 -3.19 -12.19
CA THR A 382 -25.70 -3.79 -11.88
C THR A 382 -25.61 -5.05 -11.02
N ASN A 383 -24.39 -5.46 -10.66
CA ASN A 383 -24.06 -6.64 -9.86
C ASN A 383 -24.27 -6.45 -8.35
N TYR A 384 -24.47 -5.21 -7.87
CA TYR A 384 -24.75 -4.91 -6.47
C TYR A 384 -25.53 -3.59 -6.32
N PRO A 385 -26.31 -3.40 -5.24
CA PRO A 385 -26.93 -2.12 -4.94
C PRO A 385 -25.87 -1.04 -4.72
N ASN A 386 -25.85 -0.02 -5.56
CA ASN A 386 -24.88 1.09 -5.48
C ASN A 386 -25.47 2.39 -6.03
N ASN A 387 -24.77 3.50 -5.80
CA ASN A 387 -25.07 4.81 -6.38
C ASN A 387 -23.86 5.39 -7.14
N ARG A 388 -22.95 4.51 -7.61
CA ARG A 388 -21.71 4.92 -8.29
C ARG A 388 -22.01 5.50 -9.68
N GLY A 389 -21.09 6.31 -10.17
CA GLY A 389 -21.18 6.98 -11.46
C GLY A 389 -22.18 8.13 -11.50
N GLY A 390 -22.69 8.54 -10.33
CA GLY A 390 -23.67 9.61 -10.17
C GLY A 390 -23.06 11.01 -10.15
N CYS A 391 -23.89 11.99 -9.80
CA CYS A 391 -23.48 13.38 -9.69
C CYS A 391 -22.85 13.65 -8.33
N ILE A 392 -21.57 14.02 -8.32
CA ILE A 392 -20.81 14.34 -7.11
C ILE A 392 -20.74 15.85 -6.88
N ASN A 393 -20.26 16.22 -5.69
CA ASN A 393 -20.12 17.62 -5.27
C ASN A 393 -19.40 18.47 -6.32
N GLY A 394 -19.95 19.64 -6.60
CA GLY A 394 -19.46 20.53 -7.65
C GLY A 394 -20.09 20.29 -9.03
N GLY A 395 -21.05 19.36 -9.15
CA GLY A 395 -21.78 19.13 -10.40
C GLY A 395 -20.96 18.37 -11.44
N PHE A 396 -20.06 17.51 -10.97
CA PHE A 396 -19.27 16.60 -11.80
C PHE A 396 -19.89 15.21 -11.79
N CYS A 397 -19.81 14.49 -12.91
CA CYS A 397 -20.10 13.07 -12.90
C CYS A 397 -18.93 12.27 -12.37
N GLU A 398 -19.18 11.32 -11.47
CA GLU A 398 -18.21 10.30 -11.10
C GLU A 398 -17.94 9.41 -12.33
N PHE A 399 -16.68 9.27 -12.72
CA PHE A 399 -16.29 8.42 -13.85
C PHE A 399 -15.53 7.19 -13.34
N PRO A 400 -15.63 6.04 -14.03
CA PRO A 400 -14.79 4.89 -13.76
C PRO A 400 -13.31 5.23 -13.86
N VAL A 401 -12.50 4.48 -13.10
CA VAL A 401 -11.04 4.54 -13.19
C VAL A 401 -10.60 4.22 -14.62
N GLY A 402 -9.66 5.01 -15.14
CA GLY A 402 -9.21 4.92 -16.52
C GLY A 402 -9.85 5.96 -17.44
N VAL A 403 -11.10 6.35 -17.20
CA VAL A 403 -11.81 7.35 -18.04
C VAL A 403 -11.21 8.73 -17.84
N LYS A 404 -10.86 9.40 -18.95
CA LYS A 404 -10.31 10.76 -18.89
C LYS A 404 -11.44 11.77 -18.94
N ARG A 405 -11.53 12.58 -17.88
CA ARG A 405 -12.44 13.71 -17.78
C ARG A 405 -12.04 14.82 -18.77
N LEU A 406 -13.01 15.28 -19.56
CA LEU A 406 -12.87 16.45 -20.43
C LEU A 406 -13.70 17.64 -19.94
N GLY A 407 -14.67 17.41 -19.06
CA GLY A 407 -15.56 18.43 -18.51
C GLY A 407 -16.28 17.97 -17.24
N PHE A 408 -17.39 18.65 -16.92
CA PHE A 408 -18.26 18.26 -15.81
C PHE A 408 -18.94 16.91 -16.07
N THR A 409 -19.45 16.73 -17.29
CA THR A 409 -20.17 15.53 -17.78
C THR A 409 -19.50 14.92 -19.01
N LYS A 410 -18.63 15.66 -19.71
CA LYS A 410 -17.88 15.16 -20.87
C LYS A 410 -16.62 14.37 -20.50
N TYR A 411 -16.34 13.34 -21.29
CA TYR A 411 -15.25 12.39 -21.07
C TYR A 411 -14.78 11.77 -22.38
N THR A 412 -13.64 11.08 -22.32
CA THR A 412 -13.17 10.14 -23.36
C THR A 412 -12.86 8.81 -22.69
N ASP A 413 -13.37 7.74 -23.28
CA ASP A 413 -13.30 6.36 -22.81
C ASP A 413 -12.64 5.41 -23.83
N THR A 414 -11.78 5.96 -24.70
CA THR A 414 -11.09 5.22 -25.76
C THR A 414 -9.61 5.06 -25.47
N ASP A 415 -9.00 4.03 -26.06
CA ASP A 415 -7.57 3.73 -25.97
C ASP A 415 -7.09 3.59 -24.50
N LEU A 416 -6.07 4.33 -24.09
CA LEU A 416 -5.59 4.40 -22.70
C LEU A 416 -6.66 4.90 -21.72
N ASN A 417 -7.71 5.57 -22.22
CA ASN A 417 -8.79 6.08 -21.39
C ASN A 417 -9.96 5.10 -21.24
N THR A 418 -9.83 3.87 -21.76
CA THR A 418 -10.86 2.83 -21.60
C THR A 418 -11.11 2.56 -20.12
N PRO A 419 -12.38 2.51 -19.65
CA PRO A 419 -12.70 2.25 -18.26
C PRO A 419 -12.17 0.89 -17.82
N LEU A 420 -11.51 0.86 -16.67
CA LEU A 420 -11.15 -0.38 -16.00
C LEU A 420 -12.41 -1.02 -15.41
N CYS A 421 -12.40 -2.35 -15.36
CA CYS A 421 -13.51 -3.11 -14.80
C CYS A 421 -13.08 -4.50 -14.38
N TYR A 422 -13.78 -5.02 -13.37
CA TYR A 422 -13.47 -6.31 -12.75
C TYR A 422 -13.84 -7.51 -13.63
N ASN A 423 -14.85 -7.37 -14.50
CA ASN A 423 -15.45 -8.50 -15.23
C ASN A 423 -15.82 -8.20 -16.71
N CYS A 424 -15.25 -7.18 -17.37
CA CYS A 424 -15.67 -6.88 -18.75
C CYS A 424 -15.08 -7.78 -19.84
N ASN A 425 -14.24 -8.76 -19.49
CA ASN A 425 -13.66 -9.65 -20.48
C ASN A 425 -14.65 -10.77 -20.81
N ASP A 426 -15.55 -10.54 -21.76
CA ASP A 426 -16.06 -11.64 -22.58
C ASP A 426 -15.08 -11.83 -23.75
N PRO A 427 -14.35 -12.97 -23.85
CA PRO A 427 -13.40 -13.23 -24.93
C PRO A 427 -14.02 -13.14 -26.34
N GLN A 428 -15.35 -13.14 -26.45
CA GLN A 428 -16.07 -13.07 -27.71
C GLN A 428 -16.38 -11.64 -28.20
N ASP A 429 -16.21 -10.59 -27.39
CA ASP A 429 -16.65 -9.23 -27.71
C ASP A 429 -15.48 -8.22 -27.72
N LYS A 430 -14.42 -8.53 -28.49
CA LYS A 430 -13.37 -7.55 -28.82
C LYS A 430 -14.02 -6.35 -29.53
N GLY A 431 -14.22 -5.25 -28.79
CA GLY A 431 -14.72 -3.97 -29.29
C GLY A 431 -16.18 -3.65 -29.02
N LYS A 432 -16.90 -4.42 -28.19
CA LYS A 432 -18.24 -4.02 -27.70
C LYS A 432 -18.24 -3.80 -26.19
N PRO A 433 -18.93 -2.76 -25.69
CA PRO A 433 -19.12 -2.60 -24.26
C PRO A 433 -19.86 -3.84 -23.72
N PRO A 434 -19.41 -4.40 -22.58
CA PRO A 434 -20.06 -5.57 -21.99
C PRO A 434 -21.52 -5.27 -21.69
N LYS A 435 -22.41 -6.25 -21.86
CA LYS A 435 -23.85 -6.10 -21.61
C LYS A 435 -24.17 -5.74 -20.15
N LYS A 436 -23.26 -6.05 -19.22
CA LYS A 436 -23.32 -5.72 -17.80
C LYS A 436 -21.91 -5.38 -17.31
N PRO A 437 -21.44 -4.14 -17.49
CA PRO A 437 -20.13 -3.75 -17.00
C PRO A 437 -20.10 -3.79 -15.46
N ASP A 438 -18.92 -4.12 -14.93
CA ASP A 438 -18.58 -4.03 -13.51
C ASP A 438 -17.35 -3.12 -13.39
N TYR A 439 -17.58 -1.83 -13.63
CA TYR A 439 -16.56 -0.79 -13.67
C TYR A 439 -15.88 -0.59 -12.32
N VAL A 440 -14.59 -0.31 -12.36
CA VAL A 440 -13.82 0.10 -11.19
C VAL A 440 -14.10 1.58 -10.92
N PHE A 441 -14.45 1.90 -9.68
CA PHE A 441 -14.54 3.29 -9.23
C PHE A 441 -13.54 3.57 -8.11
N GLU A 442 -13.17 4.84 -7.93
CA GLU A 442 -12.20 5.23 -6.91
C GLU A 442 -12.68 4.85 -5.50
N ASN A 443 -11.82 4.22 -4.70
CA ASN A 443 -12.16 3.79 -3.32
C ASN A 443 -13.39 2.87 -3.24
N ASP A 444 -13.60 1.98 -4.22
CA ASP A 444 -14.69 1.00 -4.19
C ASP A 444 -14.36 -0.30 -3.43
N PHE A 445 -13.13 -0.46 -2.94
CA PHE A 445 -12.65 -1.69 -2.27
C PHE A 445 -13.56 -2.17 -1.12
N GLU A 446 -13.79 -1.32 -0.11
CA GLU A 446 -14.60 -1.69 1.08
C GLU A 446 -16.06 -1.98 0.72
N GLU A 447 -16.62 -1.23 -0.24
CA GLU A 447 -17.96 -1.46 -0.76
C GLU A 447 -18.04 -2.86 -1.41
N ARG A 448 -17.02 -3.24 -2.17
CA ARG A 448 -16.95 -4.53 -2.85
C ARG A 448 -16.73 -5.68 -1.88
N GLU A 449 -15.88 -5.52 -0.85
CA GLU A 449 -15.75 -6.49 0.23
C GLU A 449 -17.10 -6.74 0.92
N LYS A 450 -17.82 -5.67 1.27
CA LYS A 450 -19.15 -5.75 1.89
C LYS A 450 -20.13 -6.58 1.06
N TYR A 451 -20.08 -6.46 -0.26
CA TYR A 451 -20.94 -7.22 -1.18
C TYR A 451 -20.32 -8.54 -1.68
N LYS A 452 -19.17 -8.96 -1.14
CA LYS A 452 -18.44 -10.18 -1.54
C LYS A 452 -18.13 -10.25 -3.03
N LEU A 453 -17.74 -9.12 -3.62
CA LEU A 453 -17.36 -8.98 -5.02
C LEU A 453 -15.84 -9.05 -5.19
N ASN A 454 -15.38 -9.22 -6.44
CA ASN A 454 -13.95 -9.16 -6.78
C ASN A 454 -13.38 -7.79 -6.40
N THR A 455 -12.38 -7.72 -5.53
CA THR A 455 -11.72 -6.48 -5.10
C THR A 455 -10.49 -6.11 -5.93
N ILE A 456 -10.10 -6.96 -6.88
CA ILE A 456 -9.07 -6.72 -7.89
C ILE A 456 -9.53 -7.25 -9.26
N ILE A 457 -9.06 -6.64 -10.34
CA ILE A 457 -9.41 -7.06 -11.72
C ILE A 457 -8.80 -8.43 -12.05
N SER A 458 -7.55 -8.66 -11.65
CA SER A 458 -6.89 -9.95 -11.85
C SER A 458 -5.76 -10.12 -10.84
N LEU A 459 -5.46 -11.38 -10.48
CA LEU A 459 -4.33 -11.69 -9.63
C LEU A 459 -3.00 -11.33 -10.31
N LEU A 460 -2.10 -10.76 -9.51
CA LEU A 460 -0.68 -10.58 -9.80
C LEU A 460 0.10 -11.88 -9.51
N ASP A 461 1.14 -12.14 -10.29
CA ASP A 461 1.98 -13.33 -10.13
C ASP A 461 3.13 -13.04 -9.16
N TYR A 462 3.16 -13.72 -8.01
CA TYR A 462 4.22 -13.58 -7.02
C TYR A 462 5.38 -14.57 -7.23
N ARG A 463 5.26 -15.51 -8.18
CA ARG A 463 6.31 -16.51 -8.48
C ARG A 463 7.13 -16.20 -9.71
N GLY A 464 6.70 -15.27 -10.56
CA GLY A 464 7.46 -14.80 -11.74
C GLY A 464 8.76 -14.04 -11.41
N LEU A 465 9.33 -14.26 -10.22
CA LEU A 465 10.53 -13.64 -9.65
C LEU A 465 11.84 -14.26 -10.13
#